data_AF-A0A0E3P367-F1
#
_entry.id   AF-A0A0E3P367-F1
#
_cell.length_a   1.000
_cell.length_b   1.000
_cell.length_c   1.000
_cell.angle_alpha   90.00
_cell.angle_beta   90.00
_cell.angle_gamma   90.00
#
_symmetry.space_group_name_H-M   'P 1'
#
loop_
_entity.id
_entity.type
_entity.pdbx_description
1 polymer ?
#
loop_
_entity_poly.entity_id
_entity_poly.type
_entity_poly.pdbx_seq_one_letter_code
_entity_poly.pdbx_strand_id
1 'polypeptide(L)'
;MCLCICIAQYLTTKLNLKMCQLLDYNHCNGRHKVDFKRIIPYIQIVLILIAAIIVFIVIDENEKGNAALTVIAIVAAILSLQQSIEANQKTEKALKLTEKTLKLTETEQKIRDLEKRLDLFYYPVYDYLTPITSLGFGNLNDKRADFTRALSFRYLAIGDTKEKLEKFLDKKGKTKEDSSEMKEVLKNDISTCEKAIQEYQKIIDKLNS
;
A
#
# COMPACT_ATOMS: atom_id res chain seq x y z
N MET A 1 -39.31 -1.05 -37.55
CA MET A 1 -38.07 -1.79 -37.27
C MET A 1 -36.95 -0.94 -36.65
N CYS A 2 -36.48 0.16 -37.25
CA CYS A 2 -35.38 0.96 -36.66
C CYS A 2 -35.70 1.63 -35.31
N LEU A 3 -36.94 2.05 -35.06
CA LEU A 3 -37.30 2.75 -33.81
C LEU A 3 -37.17 1.85 -32.57
N CYS A 4 -37.56 0.58 -32.64
CA CYS A 4 -37.54 -0.34 -31.49
C CYS A 4 -36.11 -0.72 -31.09
N ILE A 5 -35.20 -0.87 -32.06
CA ILE A 5 -33.78 -1.16 -31.81
C ILE A 5 -33.10 0.06 -31.18
N CYS A 6 -33.38 1.27 -31.67
CA CYS A 6 -32.86 2.49 -31.07
C CYS A 6 -33.38 2.72 -29.64
N ILE A 7 -34.65 2.41 -29.37
CA ILE A 7 -35.23 2.52 -28.03
C ILE A 7 -34.62 1.48 -27.08
N ALA A 8 -34.40 0.24 -27.54
CA ALA A 8 -33.74 -0.80 -26.75
C ALA A 8 -32.27 -0.43 -26.45
N GLN A 9 -31.50 0.03 -27.44
CA GLN A 9 -30.12 0.47 -27.23
C GLN A 9 -30.04 1.69 -26.30
N TYR A 10 -30.96 2.66 -26.43
CA TYR A 10 -31.05 3.83 -25.57
C TYR A 10 -31.43 3.47 -24.13
N LEU A 11 -32.41 2.57 -23.94
CA LEU A 11 -32.77 2.07 -22.60
C LEU A 11 -31.63 1.30 -21.95
N THR A 12 -30.92 0.47 -22.71
CA THR A 12 -29.79 -0.34 -22.19
C THR A 12 -28.63 0.55 -21.76
N THR A 13 -28.27 1.56 -22.58
CA THR A 13 -27.23 2.53 -22.22
C THR A 13 -27.64 3.40 -21.05
N LYS A 14 -28.91 3.84 -20.98
CA LYS A 14 -29.40 4.67 -19.88
C LYS A 14 -29.54 3.89 -18.57
N LEU A 15 -29.91 2.61 -18.62
CA LEU A 15 -29.90 1.70 -17.45
C LEU A 15 -28.48 1.43 -16.97
N ASN A 16 -27.53 1.17 -17.88
CA ASN A 16 -26.13 1.00 -17.53
C ASN A 16 -25.55 2.27 -16.88
N LEU A 17 -25.85 3.46 -17.42
CA LEU A 17 -25.40 4.72 -16.83
C LEU A 17 -25.96 4.93 -15.42
N LYS A 18 -27.26 4.68 -15.22
CA LYS A 18 -27.94 4.89 -13.94
C LYS A 18 -27.54 3.84 -12.90
N MET A 19 -27.20 2.62 -13.32
CA MET A 19 -26.64 1.59 -12.44
C MET A 19 -25.19 1.91 -12.06
N CYS A 20 -24.35 2.40 -12.97
CA CYS A 20 -23.01 2.89 -12.61
C CYS A 20 -23.10 4.02 -11.58
N GLN A 21 -24.03 4.96 -11.76
CA GLN A 21 -24.28 6.03 -10.79
C GLN A 21 -24.76 5.51 -9.43
N LEU A 22 -25.59 4.47 -9.39
CA LEU A 22 -26.05 3.84 -8.13
C LEU A 22 -24.95 3.03 -7.43
N LEU A 23 -24.04 2.43 -8.19
CA LEU A 23 -22.87 1.72 -7.66
C LEU A 23 -21.86 2.73 -7.09
N ASP A 24 -21.62 3.85 -7.77
CA ASP A 24 -20.79 4.95 -7.26
C ASP A 24 -21.42 5.63 -6.03
N TYR A 25 -22.75 5.80 -6.00
CA TYR A 25 -23.46 6.42 -4.87
C TYR A 25 -23.37 5.60 -3.58
N ASN A 26 -23.41 4.26 -3.67
CA ASN A 26 -23.20 3.36 -2.54
C ASN A 26 -21.72 3.25 -2.14
N HIS A 27 -20.79 3.57 -3.03
CA HIS A 27 -19.36 3.61 -2.73
C HIS A 27 -18.99 4.84 -1.87
N CYS A 28 -19.78 5.93 -1.94
CA CYS A 28 -19.60 7.15 -1.14
C CYS A 28 -20.27 7.10 0.24
N ASN A 29 -21.36 6.35 0.40
CA ASN A 29 -22.05 6.20 1.69
C ASN A 29 -21.72 4.84 2.31
N GLY A 30 -20.72 4.80 3.19
CA GLY A 30 -20.25 3.60 3.90
C GLY A 30 -21.24 2.93 4.87
N ARG A 31 -22.56 2.98 4.62
CA ARG A 31 -23.59 2.31 5.41
C ARG A 31 -24.42 1.40 4.52
N HIS A 32 -24.34 0.11 4.81
CA HIS A 32 -24.95 -1.05 4.14
C HIS A 32 -24.25 -1.54 2.87
N LYS A 33 -23.26 -2.43 3.07
CA LYS A 33 -22.91 -3.46 2.09
C LYS A 33 -24.12 -4.38 1.92
N VAL A 34 -25.03 -4.04 1.02
CA VAL A 34 -26.00 -5.02 0.51
C VAL A 34 -25.20 -6.09 -0.23
N ASP A 35 -25.33 -7.34 0.21
CA ASP A 35 -24.56 -8.45 -0.33
C ASP A 35 -25.13 -8.85 -1.71
N PHE A 36 -24.82 -8.04 -2.73
CA PHE A 36 -25.37 -8.18 -4.09
C PHE A 36 -25.18 -9.59 -4.64
N LYS A 37 -24.12 -10.31 -4.25
CA LYS A 37 -23.90 -11.73 -4.58
C LYS A 37 -25.08 -12.63 -4.24
N ARG A 38 -25.80 -12.34 -3.15
CA ARG A 38 -26.94 -13.15 -2.70
C ARG A 38 -28.23 -12.83 -3.45
N ILE A 39 -28.36 -11.62 -3.99
CA ILE A 39 -29.58 -11.12 -4.65
C ILE A 39 -29.55 -11.38 -6.16
N ILE A 40 -28.37 -11.32 -6.77
CA ILE A 40 -28.14 -11.54 -8.20
C ILE A 40 -28.76 -12.84 -8.76
N PRO A 41 -28.63 -14.03 -8.13
CA PRO A 41 -29.23 -15.26 -8.68
C PRO A 41 -30.77 -15.20 -8.68
N TYR A 42 -31.38 -14.55 -7.69
CA TYR A 42 -32.83 -14.35 -7.66
C TYR A 42 -33.30 -13.41 -8.77
N ILE A 43 -32.56 -12.33 -9.05
CA ILE A 43 -32.85 -11.42 -10.15
C ILE A 43 -32.74 -12.15 -11.51
N GLN A 44 -31.75 -13.02 -11.69
CA GLN A 44 -31.63 -13.84 -12.90
C GLN A 44 -32.80 -14.80 -13.08
N ILE A 45 -33.20 -15.52 -12.02
CA ILE A 45 -34.35 -16.45 -12.07
C ILE A 45 -35.63 -15.70 -12.43
N VAL A 46 -35.86 -14.52 -11.84
CA VAL A 46 -37.03 -13.68 -12.12
C VAL A 46 -37.01 -13.17 -13.57
N LEU A 47 -35.87 -12.75 -14.09
CA LEU A 47 -35.75 -12.29 -15.48
C LEU A 47 -35.94 -13.42 -16.50
N ILE A 48 -35.43 -14.63 -16.21
CA ILE A 48 -35.66 -15.82 -17.04
C ILE A 48 -37.15 -16.19 -17.06
N LEU A 49 -37.83 -16.13 -15.89
CA LEU A 49 -39.27 -16.37 -15.78
C LEU A 49 -40.08 -15.34 -16.59
N ILE A 50 -39.77 -14.06 -16.46
CA ILE A 50 -40.46 -12.99 -17.21
C ILE A 50 -40.23 -13.16 -18.72
N ALA A 51 -39.01 -13.49 -19.13
CA ALA A 51 -38.70 -13.75 -20.53
C ALA A 51 -39.45 -14.97 -21.11
N ALA A 52 -39.53 -16.06 -20.35
CA ALA A 52 -40.30 -17.24 -20.74
C ALA A 52 -41.78 -16.93 -20.90
N ILE A 53 -42.35 -16.12 -20.00
CA ILE A 53 -43.75 -15.67 -20.06
C ILE A 53 -43.99 -14.79 -21.29
N ILE A 54 -43.10 -13.85 -21.61
CA ILE A 54 -43.23 -12.97 -22.78
C ILE A 54 -43.20 -13.79 -24.08
N VAL A 55 -42.27 -14.73 -24.23
CA VAL A 55 -42.20 -15.60 -25.42
C VAL A 55 -43.44 -16.48 -25.55
N PHE A 56 -44.04 -16.89 -24.43
CA PHE A 56 -45.26 -17.70 -24.41
C PHE A 56 -46.53 -16.90 -24.77
N ILE A 57 -46.58 -15.61 -24.43
CA ILE A 57 -47.73 -14.71 -24.67
C ILE A 57 -47.74 -14.13 -26.10
N VAL A 58 -46.59 -14.03 -26.78
CA VAL A 58 -46.56 -13.56 -28.18
C VAL A 58 -47.21 -14.62 -29.09
N ILE A 59 -48.36 -14.29 -29.68
CA ILE A 59 -49.20 -15.22 -30.47
C ILE A 59 -48.71 -15.34 -31.93
N ASP A 60 -47.98 -14.35 -32.46
CA ASP A 60 -47.55 -14.27 -33.86
C ASP A 60 -46.14 -14.86 -34.08
N GLU A 61 -45.99 -15.81 -35.01
CA GLU A 61 -44.73 -16.55 -35.23
C GLU A 61 -43.56 -15.66 -35.67
N ASN A 62 -43.85 -14.58 -36.39
CA ASN A 62 -42.83 -13.63 -36.84
C ASN A 62 -42.29 -12.75 -35.70
N GLU A 63 -43.07 -12.51 -34.64
CA GLU A 63 -42.63 -11.70 -33.50
C GLU A 63 -41.93 -12.53 -32.41
N LYS A 64 -42.20 -13.84 -32.34
CA LYS A 64 -41.52 -14.77 -31.42
C LYS A 64 -40.00 -14.80 -31.63
N GLY A 65 -39.54 -14.80 -32.89
CA GLY A 65 -38.10 -14.79 -33.21
C GLY A 65 -37.39 -13.53 -32.70
N ASN A 66 -37.99 -12.37 -32.89
CA ASN A 66 -37.46 -11.09 -32.39
C ASN A 66 -37.51 -11.03 -30.85
N ALA A 67 -38.59 -11.48 -30.24
CA ALA A 67 -38.71 -11.53 -28.78
C ALA A 67 -37.63 -12.43 -28.15
N ALA A 68 -37.39 -13.62 -28.73
CA ALA A 68 -36.33 -14.54 -28.29
C ALA A 68 -34.93 -13.94 -28.41
N LEU A 69 -34.61 -13.28 -29.52
CA LEU A 69 -33.33 -12.58 -29.73
C LEU A 69 -33.10 -11.46 -28.71
N THR A 70 -34.16 -10.72 -28.38
CA THR A 70 -34.10 -9.61 -27.42
C THR A 70 -33.80 -10.14 -26.01
N VAL A 71 -34.43 -11.26 -25.62
CA VAL A 71 -34.17 -11.94 -24.34
C VAL A 71 -32.71 -12.40 -24.25
N ILE A 72 -32.18 -13.03 -25.30
CA ILE A 72 -30.78 -13.50 -25.34
C ILE A 72 -29.82 -12.33 -25.16
N ALA A 73 -30.07 -11.20 -25.83
CA ALA A 73 -29.24 -10.00 -25.69
C ALA A 73 -29.26 -9.43 -24.26
N ILE A 74 -30.43 -9.41 -23.60
CA ILE A 74 -30.57 -8.96 -22.20
C ILE A 74 -29.80 -9.90 -21.26
N VAL A 75 -29.95 -11.22 -21.43
CA VAL A 75 -29.22 -12.21 -20.61
C VAL A 75 -27.71 -12.07 -20.80
N ALA A 76 -27.22 -11.92 -22.03
CA ALA A 76 -25.80 -11.71 -22.32
C ALA A 76 -25.26 -10.42 -21.69
N ALA A 77 -26.03 -9.33 -21.73
CA ALA A 77 -25.65 -8.06 -21.09
C ALA A 77 -25.56 -8.19 -19.56
N ILE A 78 -26.49 -8.91 -18.93
CA ILE A 78 -26.48 -9.16 -17.47
C ILE A 78 -25.27 -10.02 -17.08
N LEU A 79 -24.99 -11.09 -17.82
CA LEU A 79 -23.81 -11.93 -17.56
C LEU A 79 -22.51 -11.14 -17.71
N SER A 80 -22.42 -10.28 -18.73
CA SER A 80 -21.26 -9.40 -18.92
C SER A 80 -21.09 -8.40 -17.78
N LEU A 81 -22.19 -7.83 -17.27
CA LEU A 81 -22.17 -6.93 -16.10
C LEU A 81 -21.69 -7.67 -14.85
N GLN A 82 -22.11 -8.92 -14.64
CA GLN A 82 -21.68 -9.73 -13.50
C GLN A 82 -20.18 -10.02 -13.54
N GLN A 83 -19.66 -10.43 -14.71
CA GLN A 83 -18.23 -10.64 -14.89
C GLN A 83 -17.44 -9.36 -14.61
N SER A 84 -17.95 -8.20 -15.05
CA SER A 84 -17.34 -6.89 -14.76
C SER A 84 -17.34 -6.57 -13.26
N ILE A 85 -18.45 -6.81 -12.54
CA ILE A 85 -18.52 -6.60 -11.08
C ILE A 85 -17.55 -7.53 -10.35
N GLU A 86 -17.48 -8.80 -10.73
CA GLU A 86 -16.56 -9.76 -10.10
C GLU A 86 -15.10 -9.40 -10.39
N ALA A 87 -14.79 -8.99 -11.62
CA ALA A 87 -13.47 -8.49 -12.00
C ALA A 87 -13.10 -7.26 -11.17
N ASN A 88 -13.99 -6.28 -11.04
CA ASN A 88 -13.76 -5.07 -10.24
C ASN A 88 -13.51 -5.41 -8.76
N GLN A 89 -14.27 -6.34 -8.18
CA GLN A 89 -14.04 -6.79 -6.79
C GLN A 89 -12.68 -7.48 -6.62
N LYS A 90 -12.27 -8.31 -7.59
CA LYS A 90 -10.95 -8.95 -7.58
C LYS A 90 -9.84 -7.91 -7.70
N THR A 91 -9.99 -6.95 -8.60
CA THR A 91 -9.05 -5.84 -8.79
C THR A 91 -8.94 -4.97 -7.53
N GLU A 92 -10.05 -4.62 -6.88
CA GLU A 92 -10.04 -3.85 -5.64
C GLU A 92 -9.28 -4.57 -4.52
N LYS A 93 -9.52 -5.89 -4.36
CA LYS A 93 -8.78 -6.71 -3.41
C LYS A 93 -7.29 -6.78 -3.73
N ALA A 94 -6.94 -6.93 -5.01
CA ALA A 94 -5.57 -6.95 -5.47
C ALA A 94 -4.87 -5.60 -5.23
N LEU A 95 -5.55 -4.47 -5.47
CA LEU A 95 -5.05 -3.14 -5.19
C LEU A 95 -4.80 -2.94 -3.69
N LYS A 96 -5.75 -3.31 -2.83
CA LYS A 96 -5.57 -3.24 -1.36
C LYS A 96 -4.40 -4.08 -0.88
N LEU A 97 -4.21 -5.27 -1.45
CA LEU A 97 -3.05 -6.11 -1.15
C LEU A 97 -1.75 -5.45 -1.63
N THR A 98 -1.75 -4.89 -2.83
CA THR A 98 -0.58 -4.20 -3.41
C THR A 98 -0.18 -2.99 -2.59
N GLU A 99 -1.14 -2.13 -2.20
CA GLU A 99 -0.89 -0.98 -1.33
C GLU A 99 -0.30 -1.40 0.03
N LYS A 100 -0.82 -2.50 0.61
CA LYS A 100 -0.30 -3.07 1.86
C LYS A 100 1.15 -3.54 1.69
N THR A 101 1.45 -4.29 0.63
CA THR A 101 2.80 -4.79 0.33
C THR A 101 3.79 -3.65 0.05
N LEU A 102 3.37 -2.61 -0.66
CA LEU A 102 4.22 -1.44 -0.92
C LEU A 102 4.57 -0.71 0.39
N LYS A 103 3.58 -0.46 1.26
CA LYS A 103 3.82 0.16 2.57
C LYS A 103 4.75 -0.69 3.44
N LEU A 104 4.59 -2.01 3.43
CA LEU A 104 5.48 -2.92 4.16
C LEU A 104 6.91 -2.80 3.65
N THR A 105 7.10 -2.92 2.33
CA THR A 105 8.43 -2.86 1.68
C THR A 105 9.12 -1.52 1.95
N GLU A 106 8.39 -0.40 1.84
CA GLU A 106 8.92 0.94 2.12
C GLU A 106 9.33 1.08 3.59
N THR A 107 8.53 0.55 4.51
CA THR A 107 8.81 0.62 5.96
C THR A 107 10.03 -0.23 6.33
N GLU A 108 10.13 -1.45 5.81
CA GLU A 108 11.30 -2.31 6.00
C GLU A 108 12.57 -1.70 5.41
N GLN A 109 12.46 -1.03 4.25
CA GLN A 109 13.60 -0.34 3.66
C GLN A 109 14.08 0.81 4.55
N LYS A 110 13.17 1.59 5.14
CA LYS A 110 13.52 2.65 6.10
C LYS A 110 14.22 2.09 7.34
N ILE A 111 13.77 0.95 7.87
CA ILE A 111 14.44 0.27 8.99
C ILE A 111 15.86 -0.12 8.60
N ARG A 112 16.03 -0.84 7.48
CA ARG A 112 17.35 -1.27 7.00
C ARG A 112 18.31 -0.09 6.78
N ASP A 113 17.81 1.03 6.27
CA ASP A 113 18.61 2.24 6.06
C ASP A 113 19.07 2.85 7.40
N LEU A 114 18.22 2.84 8.43
CA LEU A 114 18.58 3.31 9.77
C LEU A 114 19.56 2.36 10.46
N GLU A 115 19.32 1.06 10.43
CA GLU A 115 20.23 0.04 10.97
C GLU A 115 21.61 0.14 10.32
N LYS A 116 21.66 0.27 8.99
CA LYS A 116 22.91 0.45 8.26
C LYS A 116 23.67 1.71 8.67
N ARG A 117 22.97 2.81 8.95
CA ARG A 117 23.60 4.05 9.46
C ARG A 117 24.17 3.83 10.85
N LEU A 118 23.40 3.19 11.73
CA LEU A 118 23.81 2.87 13.09
C LEU A 118 25.07 1.99 13.09
N ASP A 119 25.05 0.88 12.36
CA ASP A 119 26.11 -0.11 12.35
C ASP A 119 27.38 0.36 11.65
N LEU A 120 27.26 1.04 10.50
CA LEU A 120 28.42 1.43 9.70
C LEU A 120 29.07 2.74 10.18
N PHE A 121 28.32 3.59 10.89
CA PHE A 121 28.79 4.93 11.23
C PHE A 121 28.57 5.29 12.70
N TYR A 122 27.32 5.35 13.19
CA TYR A 122 27.08 5.95 14.51
C TYR A 122 27.67 5.14 15.68
N TYR A 123 27.44 3.81 15.74
CA TYR A 123 27.97 2.99 16.82
C TYR A 123 29.51 2.94 16.83
N PRO A 124 30.21 2.68 15.70
CA PRO A 124 31.68 2.67 15.71
C PRO A 124 32.30 4.01 16.12
N VAL A 125 31.72 5.14 15.69
CA VAL A 125 32.22 6.47 16.07
C VAL A 125 31.95 6.75 17.56
N TYR A 126 30.76 6.40 18.06
CA TYR A 126 30.41 6.58 19.46
C TYR A 126 31.25 5.71 20.41
N ASP A 127 31.51 4.46 20.03
CA ASP A 127 32.29 3.49 20.80
C ASP A 127 33.78 3.85 20.87
N TYR A 128 34.30 4.51 19.82
CA TYR A 128 35.64 5.08 19.80
C TYR A 128 35.77 6.26 20.78
N LEU A 129 34.75 7.11 20.86
CA LEU A 129 34.72 8.28 21.75
C LEU A 129 34.39 7.95 23.20
N THR A 130 33.84 6.77 23.47
CA THR A 130 33.46 6.36 24.83
C THR A 130 34.62 5.65 25.53
N PRO A 131 35.23 6.27 26.57
CA PRO A 131 36.32 5.64 27.30
C PRO A 131 35.85 4.37 28.00
N ILE A 132 36.70 3.34 27.98
CA ILE A 132 36.43 2.04 28.61
C ILE A 132 36.57 2.21 30.13
N THR A 133 35.48 2.57 30.81
CA THR A 133 35.37 2.37 32.26
C THR A 133 34.88 0.96 32.51
N SER A 134 35.84 0.02 32.60
CA SER A 134 35.70 -1.36 33.09
C SER A 134 34.68 -2.30 32.42
N LEU A 135 35.18 -3.45 31.93
CA LEU A 135 34.46 -4.72 31.63
C LEU A 135 33.99 -5.07 30.19
N GLY A 136 34.51 -4.45 29.13
CA GLY A 136 34.10 -4.79 27.74
C GLY A 136 35.26 -5.17 26.81
N PHE A 137 35.21 -6.38 26.25
CA PHE A 137 36.16 -6.94 25.29
C PHE A 137 36.29 -6.08 24.02
N GLY A 138 37.45 -5.47 23.80
CA GLY A 138 37.81 -4.81 22.55
C GLY A 138 39.18 -4.15 22.67
N ASN A 139 40.14 -4.57 21.84
CA ASN A 139 41.45 -3.91 21.82
C ASN A 139 41.28 -2.47 21.32
N LEU A 140 42.02 -1.52 21.88
CA LEU A 140 42.08 -0.14 21.38
C LEU A 140 42.40 -0.10 19.87
N ASN A 141 43.18 -1.06 19.39
CA ASN A 141 43.48 -1.23 17.97
C ASN A 141 42.25 -1.59 17.14
N ASP A 142 41.35 -2.43 17.66
CA ASP A 142 40.11 -2.82 16.98
C ASP A 142 39.16 -1.62 16.88
N LYS A 143 38.99 -0.88 17.99
CA LYS A 143 38.20 0.36 18.00
C LYS A 143 38.73 1.42 17.04
N ARG A 144 40.06 1.53 16.89
CA ARG A 144 40.68 2.43 15.89
C ARG A 144 40.41 1.97 14.46
N ALA A 145 40.47 0.67 14.21
CA ALA A 145 40.17 0.09 12.90
C ALA A 145 38.70 0.32 12.53
N ASP A 146 37.78 0.09 13.47
CA ASP A 146 36.34 0.30 13.28
C ASP A 146 36.01 1.78 13.08
N PHE A 147 36.61 2.68 13.87
CA PHE A 147 36.51 4.12 13.64
C PHE A 147 37.01 4.52 12.24
N THR A 148 38.19 4.03 11.84
CA THR A 148 38.75 4.32 10.52
C THR A 148 37.85 3.84 9.40
N ARG A 149 37.25 2.65 9.57
CA ARG A 149 36.26 2.11 8.63
C ARG A 149 35.01 3.00 8.59
N ALA A 150 34.50 3.41 9.75
CA ALA A 150 33.33 4.28 9.85
C ALA A 150 33.52 5.65 9.19
N LEU A 151 34.75 6.20 9.18
CA LEU A 151 35.04 7.43 8.44
C LEU A 151 34.80 7.31 6.92
N SER A 152 34.92 6.10 6.36
CA SER A 152 34.56 5.84 4.96
C SER A 152 33.05 5.99 4.72
N PHE A 153 32.26 5.89 5.78
CA PHE A 153 30.80 6.03 5.78
C PHE A 153 30.34 7.39 6.32
N ARG A 154 31.22 8.40 6.42
CA ARG A 154 30.85 9.75 6.89
C ARG A 154 29.70 10.42 6.13
N TYR A 155 29.42 9.97 4.90
CA TYR A 155 28.27 10.44 4.11
C TYR A 155 26.92 10.03 4.72
N LEU A 156 26.91 9.11 5.69
CA LEU A 156 25.74 8.69 6.46
C LEU A 156 25.43 9.61 7.66
N ALA A 157 26.35 10.52 8.01
CA ALA A 157 26.12 11.54 9.03
C ALA A 157 25.03 12.52 8.57
N ILE A 158 24.08 12.85 9.44
CA ILE A 158 23.02 13.82 9.17
C ILE A 158 23.10 15.00 10.15
N GLY A 159 22.43 16.10 9.79
CA GLY A 159 22.33 17.29 10.64
C GLY A 159 23.69 17.76 11.16
N ASP A 160 23.73 18.03 12.46
CA ASP A 160 24.88 18.60 13.15
C ASP A 160 26.05 17.60 13.29
N THR A 161 25.78 16.28 13.17
CA THR A 161 26.82 15.24 13.28
C THR A 161 27.91 15.43 12.24
N LYS A 162 27.58 15.88 11.03
CA LYS A 162 28.56 16.09 9.97
C LYS A 162 29.54 17.22 10.31
N GLU A 163 29.01 18.38 10.71
CA GLU A 163 29.83 19.54 11.05
C GLU A 163 30.69 19.26 12.30
N LYS A 164 30.12 18.61 13.31
CA LYS A 164 30.84 18.24 14.53
C LYS A 164 31.91 17.17 14.26
N LEU A 165 31.66 16.22 13.35
CA LEU A 165 32.67 15.26 12.91
C LEU A 165 33.84 15.95 12.22
N GLU A 166 33.58 16.88 11.31
CA GLU A 166 34.63 17.63 10.60
C GLU A 166 35.50 18.43 11.58
N LYS A 167 34.88 19.16 12.53
CA LYS A 167 35.60 19.87 13.61
C LYS A 167 36.44 18.93 14.47
N PHE A 168 35.89 17.76 14.81
CA PHE A 168 36.61 16.74 15.56
C PHE A 168 37.84 16.22 14.80
N LEU A 169 37.71 15.96 13.50
CA LEU A 169 38.80 15.46 12.65
C LEU A 169 39.89 16.52 12.42
N ASP A 170 39.51 17.76 12.09
CA ASP A 170 40.44 18.86 11.80
C ASP A 170 41.32 19.21 13.00
N LYS A 171 40.73 19.21 14.20
CA LYS A 171 41.46 19.47 15.44
C LYS A 171 42.18 18.22 15.99
N LYS A 172 42.14 17.06 15.31
CA LYS A 172 42.56 15.75 15.84
C LYS A 172 41.97 15.43 17.23
N GLY A 173 40.74 15.87 17.52
CA GLY A 173 40.11 15.67 18.84
C GLY A 173 40.92 16.23 20.02
N LYS A 174 41.74 17.27 19.80
CA LYS A 174 42.72 17.77 20.78
C LYS A 174 42.10 18.33 22.07
N THR A 175 40.82 18.68 22.07
CA THR A 175 40.15 19.17 23.27
C THR A 175 39.10 18.18 23.77
N LYS A 176 39.02 18.09 25.11
CA LYS A 176 38.00 17.30 25.80
C LYS A 176 36.58 17.79 25.48
N GLU A 177 36.46 19.08 25.18
CA GLU A 177 35.21 19.75 24.82
C GLU A 177 34.69 19.31 23.44
N ASP A 178 35.54 19.33 22.40
CA ASP A 178 35.16 18.86 21.05
C ASP A 178 34.73 17.38 21.08
N SER A 179 35.39 16.55 21.89
CA SER A 179 35.05 15.13 22.06
C SER A 179 33.71 14.93 22.81
N SER A 180 33.44 15.78 23.79
CA SER A 180 32.19 15.74 24.56
C SER A 180 30.99 16.19 23.72
N GLU A 181 31.15 17.27 22.95
CA GLU A 181 30.11 17.76 22.03
C GLU A 181 29.78 16.70 20.96
N MET A 182 30.80 16.10 20.34
CA MET A 182 30.58 15.05 19.34
C MET A 182 29.85 13.85 19.94
N LYS A 183 30.22 13.45 21.16
CA LYS A 183 29.58 12.33 21.87
C LYS A 183 28.10 12.60 22.17
N GLU A 184 27.75 13.81 22.60
CA GLU A 184 26.36 14.20 22.86
C GLU A 184 25.52 14.18 21.58
N VAL A 185 26.03 14.75 20.48
CA VAL A 185 25.31 14.76 19.20
C VAL A 185 25.10 13.33 18.67
N LEU A 186 26.14 12.49 18.70
CA LEU A 186 26.02 11.08 18.30
C LEU A 186 25.00 10.33 19.16
N LYS A 187 24.99 10.55 20.47
CA LYS A 187 24.04 9.91 21.39
C LYS A 187 22.59 10.28 21.04
N ASN A 188 22.35 11.54 20.73
CA ASN A 188 21.02 12.02 20.34
C ASN A 188 20.57 11.44 19.00
N ASP A 189 21.46 11.40 18.01
CA ASP A 189 21.15 10.85 16.69
C ASP A 189 20.94 9.32 16.75
N ILE A 190 21.74 8.60 17.53
CA ILE A 190 21.54 7.17 17.82
C ILE A 190 20.16 6.96 18.43
N SER A 191 19.83 7.69 19.50
CA SER A 191 18.52 7.56 20.16
C SER A 191 17.36 7.86 19.22
N THR A 192 17.53 8.83 18.32
CA THR A 192 16.52 9.19 17.32
C THR A 192 16.34 8.06 16.29
N CYS A 193 17.42 7.48 15.79
CA CYS A 193 17.36 6.35 14.86
C CYS A 193 16.71 5.11 15.51
N GLU A 194 17.11 4.76 16.74
CA GLU A 194 16.55 3.63 17.47
C GLU A 194 15.05 3.78 17.74
N LYS A 195 14.61 4.98 18.12
CA LYS A 195 13.17 5.28 18.29
C LYS A 195 12.42 5.16 16.96
N ALA A 196 12.98 5.68 15.88
CA ALA A 196 12.36 5.58 14.56
C ALA A 196 12.23 4.12 14.09
N ILE A 197 13.25 3.28 14.35
CA ILE A 197 13.19 1.83 14.09
C ILE A 197 12.04 1.19 14.89
N GLN A 198 11.91 1.49 16.18
CA GLN A 198 10.83 0.97 17.02
C GLN A 198 9.44 1.42 16.52
N GLU A 199 9.30 2.67 16.07
CA GLU A 199 8.05 3.16 15.49
C GLU A 199 7.71 2.46 14.18
N TYR A 200 8.69 2.28 13.29
CA TYR A 200 8.49 1.53 12.05
C TYR A 200 8.16 0.06 12.29
N GLN A 201 8.76 -0.57 13.29
CA GLN A 201 8.41 -1.95 13.68
C GLN A 201 6.95 -2.06 14.11
N LYS A 202 6.43 -1.10 14.88
CA LYS A 202 4.99 -1.07 15.24
C LYS A 202 4.08 -0.94 14.02
N ILE A 203 4.52 -0.21 12.98
CA ILE A 203 3.78 -0.09 11.72
C ILE A 203 3.76 -1.45 11.00
N ILE A 204 4.90 -2.15 10.94
CA ILE A 204 4.99 -3.49 10.35
C ILE A 204 4.06 -4.46 11.07
N ASP A 205 4.08 -4.48 12.41
CA ASP A 205 3.26 -5.38 13.22
C ASP A 205 1.75 -5.12 12.97
N LYS A 206 1.36 -3.84 12.87
CA LYS A 206 -0.01 -3.43 12.54
C LYS A 206 -0.41 -3.77 11.10
N LEU A 207 0.53 -3.74 10.16
CA LEU A 207 0.28 -4.18 8.80
C LEU A 207 0.15 -5.71 8.75
N ASN A 208 0.88 -6.47 9.56
CA ASN A 208 0.82 -7.93 9.54
C ASN A 208 -0.38 -8.53 10.28
N SER A 209 -0.96 -7.83 11.25
CA SER A 209 -2.25 -8.17 11.90
C SER A 209 -3.46 -7.99 10.99
#